data_AF-A0A7S4AXR8-F1
#
_entry.id   AF-A0A7S4AXR8-F1
#
_cell.length_a   1.000
_cell.length_b   1.000
_cell.length_c   1.000
_cell.angle_alpha   90.00
_cell.angle_beta   90.00
_cell.angle_gamma   90.00
#
_symmetry.space_group_name_H-M   'P 1'
#
loop_
_entity.id
_entity.type
_entity.pdbx_description
1 polymer ?
#
loop_
_entity_poly.entity_id
_entity_poly.type
_entity_poly.pdbx_seq_one_letter_code
_entity_poly.pdbx_strand_id
1 'polypeptide(L)'
;MAVVATLSTFGGLRWQGCSPYHVSFPSVASEMPQSALTMEQDASTRPNIVMLLLDDAGLGDAHSFGHPLLQTPYIDAFAESAVRFTQAYAGAPNCSPSRAALLTGRMPYRTGVYDFLSK
;
A
#
# COMPACT_ATOMS: atom_id res chain seq x y z
N MET A 1 -7.62 -1.98 -7.85
CA MET A 1 -7.09 -1.77 -6.49
C MET A 1 -5.99 -0.72 -6.56
N ALA A 2 -6.27 0.54 -6.21
CA ALA A 2 -5.27 1.61 -6.21
C ALA A 2 -5.14 2.10 -4.77
N VAL A 3 -3.99 1.82 -4.16
CA VAL A 3 -3.62 2.40 -2.87
C VAL A 3 -2.94 3.73 -3.15
N VAL A 4 -3.69 4.83 -3.04
CA VAL A 4 -3.11 6.16 -2.90
C VAL A 4 -2.90 6.39 -1.40
N ALA A 5 -1.65 6.25 -0.95
CA ALA A 5 -1.25 6.67 0.38
C ALA A 5 -0.81 8.14 0.33
N THR A 6 -1.68 9.05 0.74
CA THR A 6 -1.32 10.42 1.09
C THR A 6 -1.21 10.49 2.60
N LEU A 7 0.02 10.41 3.13
CA LEU A 7 0.31 10.78 4.50
C LEU A 7 0.59 12.29 4.54
N SER A 8 -0.44 13.09 4.77
CA SER A 8 -0.27 14.46 5.28
C SER A 8 -0.47 14.45 6.78
N THR A 9 0.55 14.97 7.46
CA THR A 9 0.83 14.87 8.89
C THR A 9 -0.29 15.44 9.75
N PHE A 10 -0.71 14.67 10.76
CA PHE A 10 -1.48 15.16 11.91
C PHE A 10 -0.57 16.06 12.74
N GLY A 11 -0.68 17.37 12.51
CA GLY A 11 0.01 18.40 13.28
C GLY A 11 -0.78 18.75 14.54
N GLY A 12 -0.35 18.17 15.67
CA GLY A 12 -0.22 18.88 16.94
C GLY A 12 -1.44 18.96 17.85
N LEU A 13 -1.51 18.08 18.86
CA LEU A 13 -1.99 18.43 20.21
C LEU A 13 -1.52 17.38 21.24
N ARG A 14 -0.40 17.73 21.89
CA ARG A 14 0.00 17.50 23.28
C ARG A 14 -0.84 16.51 24.11
N TRP A 15 -0.23 15.39 24.53
CA TRP A 15 -0.66 14.65 25.71
C TRP A 15 0.51 14.55 26.71
N GLN A 16 0.37 15.25 27.83
CA GLN A 16 1.19 15.10 29.03
C GLN A 16 0.46 14.14 29.97
N GLY A 17 1.13 13.07 30.46
CA GLY A 17 0.75 12.43 31.72
C GLY A 17 0.69 10.89 31.78
N CYS A 18 1.74 10.30 32.37
CA CYS A 18 1.78 9.22 33.39
C CYS A 18 1.17 7.81 33.17
N SER A 19 2.09 6.85 32.91
CA SER A 19 2.33 5.56 33.64
C SER A 19 1.35 4.37 33.48
N PRO A 20 1.71 3.09 33.82
CA PRO A 20 2.99 2.36 33.85
C PRO A 20 2.89 1.03 33.06
N TYR A 21 3.62 0.84 31.97
CA TYR A 21 3.88 -0.52 31.48
C TYR A 21 5.36 -0.68 31.17
N HIS A 22 6.01 -1.31 32.14
CA HIS A 22 7.33 -1.89 32.02
C HIS A 22 7.25 -3.03 31.00
N VAL A 23 7.88 -2.85 29.85
CA VAL A 23 8.29 -3.97 28.98
C VAL A 23 9.79 -3.85 28.78
N SER A 24 10.51 -4.57 29.62
CA SER A 24 11.92 -4.88 29.40
C SER A 24 12.02 -5.77 28.17
N PHE A 25 12.70 -5.28 27.14
CA PHE A 25 13.26 -6.14 26.11
C PHE A 25 14.71 -6.49 26.51
N PRO A 26 15.12 -7.76 26.39
CA PRO A 26 16.45 -8.18 26.79
C PRO A 26 17.52 -7.45 25.96
N SER A 27 18.50 -6.92 26.69
CA SER A 27 19.73 -6.33 26.18
C SER A 27 20.52 -7.34 25.33
N VAL A 28 20.40 -7.22 24.01
CA VAL A 28 21.50 -7.52 23.09
C VAL A 28 21.73 -6.27 22.24
N ALA A 29 22.30 -5.27 22.91
CA ALA A 29 23.11 -4.27 22.26
C ALA A 29 24.48 -4.92 21.99
N SER A 30 24.70 -5.36 20.76
CA SER A 30 26.06 -5.42 20.21
C SER A 30 25.98 -5.28 18.69
N GLU A 31 26.00 -4.00 18.28
CA GLU A 31 26.64 -3.53 17.05
C GLU A 31 25.97 -3.90 15.72
N MET A 32 24.86 -3.20 15.42
CA MET A 32 24.60 -2.80 14.03
C MET A 32 24.81 -1.29 13.94
N PRO A 33 25.59 -0.78 12.98
CA PRO A 33 25.77 0.66 12.83
C PRO A 33 24.41 1.31 12.57
N GLN A 34 23.91 2.03 13.57
CA GLN A 34 22.74 2.89 13.51
C GLN A 34 23.06 4.15 12.69
N SER A 35 23.58 4.00 11.47
CA SER A 35 23.50 5.10 10.50
C SER A 35 22.04 5.21 10.10
N ALA A 36 21.30 5.91 10.94
CA ALA A 36 19.96 6.37 10.66
C ALA A 36 19.94 6.89 9.23
N LEU A 37 19.17 6.24 8.37
CA LEU A 37 18.74 6.82 7.12
C LEU A 37 17.76 7.94 7.49
N THR A 38 18.31 9.04 8.00
CA THR A 38 17.63 10.31 8.07
C THR A 38 17.36 10.68 6.62
N MET A 39 16.16 10.35 6.15
CA MET A 39 15.66 10.88 4.90
C MET A 39 15.42 12.36 5.14
N GLU A 40 16.43 13.19 4.85
CA GLU A 40 16.23 14.61 4.59
C GLU A 40 15.15 14.67 3.49
N GLN A 41 13.91 14.98 3.86
CA GLN A 41 12.85 15.26 2.90
C GLN A 41 13.14 16.64 2.32
N ASP A 42 14.08 16.67 1.38
CA ASP A 42 14.23 17.80 0.48
C ASP A 42 12.91 17.94 -0.27
N ALA A 43 12.16 19.01 0.01
CA ALA A 43 10.88 19.29 -0.62
C ALA A 43 11.00 19.45 -2.16
N SER A 44 12.23 19.53 -2.69
CA SER A 44 12.54 19.51 -4.12
C SER A 44 12.71 18.10 -4.71
N THR A 45 12.90 17.08 -3.87
CA THR A 45 13.14 15.71 -4.31
C THR A 45 11.82 15.03 -4.68
N ARG A 46 11.69 14.66 -5.96
CA ARG A 46 10.51 13.95 -6.48
C ARG A 46 10.44 12.55 -5.86
N PRO A 47 9.30 12.14 -5.30
CA PRO A 47 9.16 10.79 -4.76
C PRO A 47 9.22 9.75 -5.88
N ASN A 48 9.80 8.59 -5.58
CA ASN A 48 9.72 7.42 -6.45
C ASN A 48 8.34 6.76 -6.27
N ILE A 49 7.68 6.44 -7.38
CA ILE A 49 6.38 5.78 -7.37
C ILE A 49 6.57 4.35 -7.83
N VAL A 50 6.28 3.38 -6.97
CA VAL A 50 6.28 1.95 -7.28
C VAL A 50 4.84 1.44 -7.31
N MET A 51 4.43 0.86 -8.44
CA MET A 51 3.09 0.31 -8.62
C MET A 51 3.17 -1.22 -8.63
N LEU A 52 2.59 -1.86 -7.60
CA LEU A 52 2.42 -3.31 -7.54
C LEU A 52 0.98 -3.66 -7.91
N LEU A 53 0.80 -4.46 -8.96
CA LEU A 53 -0.49 -4.93 -9.44
C LEU A 53 -0.49 -6.47 -9.43
N LEU A 54 -1.50 -7.06 -8.80
CA LEU A 54 -1.75 -8.50 -8.82
C LEU A 54 -2.77 -8.81 -9.92
N ASP A 55 -2.49 -9.82 -10.74
CA ASP A 55 -3.42 -10.30 -11.77
C ASP A 55 -4.42 -11.29 -11.14
N ASP A 56 -5.68 -11.23 -11.57
CA ASP A 56 -6.80 -12.07 -11.10
C ASP A 56 -7.05 -12.12 -9.59
N ALA A 57 -6.49 -11.19 -8.80
CA ALA A 57 -6.70 -11.11 -7.36
C ALA A 57 -8.06 -10.46 -7.01
N GLY A 58 -8.88 -11.21 -6.28
CA GLY A 58 -10.12 -10.75 -5.67
C GLY A 58 -9.90 -10.04 -4.34
N LEU A 59 -10.94 -9.32 -3.88
CA LEU A 59 -10.93 -8.64 -2.58
C LEU A 59 -10.68 -9.61 -1.41
N GLY A 60 -11.20 -10.84 -1.51
CA GLY A 60 -11.07 -11.86 -0.47
C GLY A 60 -9.74 -12.62 -0.47
N ASP A 61 -8.82 -12.30 -1.37
CA ASP A 61 -7.61 -13.10 -1.57
C ASP A 61 -6.43 -12.68 -0.67
N ALA A 62 -6.56 -11.67 0.19
CA ALA A 62 -5.52 -11.34 1.17
C ALA A 62 -6.03 -11.52 2.60
N HIS A 63 -5.14 -11.92 3.50
CA HIS A 63 -5.49 -12.11 4.91
C HIS A 63 -5.99 -10.81 5.55
N SER A 64 -5.32 -9.69 5.27
CA SER A 64 -5.75 -8.35 5.67
C SER A 64 -7.17 -7.96 5.25
N PHE A 65 -7.74 -8.58 4.20
CA PHE A 65 -9.13 -8.40 3.77
C PHE A 65 -10.10 -9.45 4.32
N GLY A 66 -9.63 -10.35 5.19
CA GLY A 66 -10.45 -11.33 5.89
C GLY A 66 -10.38 -12.75 5.34
N HIS A 67 -9.38 -13.09 4.51
CA HIS A 67 -9.23 -14.48 4.05
C HIS A 67 -8.96 -15.42 5.25
N PRO A 68 -9.77 -16.48 5.45
CA PRO A 68 -9.63 -17.37 6.61
C PRO A 68 -8.39 -18.29 6.61
N LEU A 69 -7.74 -18.49 5.46
CA LEU A 69 -6.69 -19.52 5.29
C LEU A 69 -5.40 -18.98 4.69
N LEU A 70 -5.49 -18.09 3.70
CA LEU A 70 -4.29 -17.54 3.07
C LEU A 70 -3.58 -16.62 4.05
N GLN A 71 -2.26 -16.81 4.18
CA GLN A 71 -1.38 -15.98 4.98
C GLN A 71 -0.50 -15.14 4.06
N THR A 72 -0.53 -13.82 4.22
CA THR A 72 0.19 -12.87 3.37
C THR A 72 1.05 -11.93 4.21
N PRO A 73 2.03 -12.45 4.97
CA PRO A 73 2.67 -11.71 6.07
C PRO A 73 3.30 -10.38 5.65
N TYR A 74 3.88 -10.31 4.44
CA TYR A 74 4.47 -9.08 3.91
C TYR A 74 3.43 -8.05 3.47
N ILE A 75 2.30 -8.50 2.91
CA ILE A 75 1.20 -7.61 2.50
C ILE A 75 0.46 -7.11 3.74
N ASP A 76 0.29 -7.97 4.75
CA ASP A 76 -0.38 -7.62 6.00
C ASP A 76 0.43 -6.60 6.79
N ALA A 77 1.75 -6.80 6.92
CA ALA A 77 2.65 -5.81 7.52
C ALA A 77 2.67 -4.48 6.74
N PHE A 78 2.59 -4.53 5.41
CA PHE A 78 2.45 -3.31 4.59
C PHE A 78 1.10 -2.62 4.84
N ALA A 79 0.02 -3.38 4.96
CA ALA A 79 -1.32 -2.86 5.19
C ALA A 79 -1.49 -2.14 6.54
N GLU A 80 -0.69 -2.49 7.56
CA GLU A 80 -0.68 -1.80 8.86
C GLU A 80 -0.17 -0.35 8.78
N SER A 81 0.73 -0.06 7.85
CA SER A 81 1.32 1.27 7.65
C SER A 81 0.76 2.02 6.43
N ALA A 82 -0.09 1.36 5.64
CA ALA A 82 -0.65 1.91 4.40
C ALA A 82 -2.12 2.33 4.52
N VAL A 83 -2.57 3.19 3.59
CA VAL A 83 -3.99 3.50 3.43
C VAL A 83 -4.66 2.37 2.65
N ARG A 84 -5.70 1.76 3.24
CA ARG A 84 -6.40 0.63 2.63
C ARG A 84 -7.75 1.06 2.04
N PHE A 85 -7.96 0.77 0.76
CA PHE A 85 -9.22 1.02 0.08
C PHE A 85 -10.09 -0.23 0.09
N THR A 86 -11.24 -0.18 0.77
CA THR A 86 -12.22 -1.28 0.81
C THR A 86 -13.16 -1.29 -0.39
N GLN A 87 -13.23 -0.18 -1.13
CA GLN A 87 -14.08 0.00 -2.31
C GLN A 87 -13.24 0.47 -3.52
N ALA A 88 -12.36 -0.40 -4.01
CA ALA A 88 -11.47 -0.10 -5.14
C ALA A 88 -11.81 -0.94 -6.37
N TYR A 89 -12.65 -0.41 -7.26
CA TYR A 89 -13.12 -1.08 -8.47
C TYR A 89 -12.07 -1.08 -9.59
N ALA A 90 -12.01 -2.17 -10.37
CA ALA A 90 -11.24 -2.23 -11.60
C ALA A 90 -11.96 -1.48 -12.73
N GLY A 91 -11.21 -0.94 -13.69
CA GLY A 91 -11.78 -0.23 -14.85
C GLY A 91 -12.59 -1.13 -15.79
N ALA A 92 -12.31 -2.44 -15.77
CA ALA A 92 -13.03 -3.49 -16.49
C ALA A 92 -12.79 -4.84 -15.79
N PRO A 93 -13.66 -5.86 -16.01
CA PRO A 93 -13.47 -7.20 -15.48
C PRO A 93 -12.43 -8.04 -16.26
N ASN A 94 -11.86 -7.53 -17.36
CA ASN A 94 -10.87 -8.24 -18.18
C ASN A 94 -9.47 -7.61 -18.02
N CYS A 95 -8.43 -8.43 -18.16
CA CYS A 95 -7.05 -8.05 -17.87
C CYS A 95 -6.53 -6.90 -18.78
N SER A 96 -6.67 -7.01 -20.10
CA SER A 96 -6.25 -5.98 -21.06
C SER A 96 -6.96 -4.63 -20.88
N PRO A 97 -8.31 -4.55 -20.83
CA PRO A 97 -8.99 -3.27 -20.62
C PRO A 97 -8.77 -2.70 -19.21
N SER A 98 -8.62 -3.53 -18.17
CA SER A 98 -8.30 -3.07 -16.81
C SER A 98 -6.92 -2.40 -16.75
N ARG A 99 -5.89 -3.02 -17.33
CA ARG A 99 -4.56 -2.43 -17.43
C ARG A 99 -4.53 -1.17 -18.30
N ALA A 100 -5.26 -1.17 -19.42
CA ALA A 100 -5.37 0.02 -20.25
C ALA A 100 -5.99 1.21 -19.48
N ALA A 101 -7.02 0.95 -18.68
CA ALA A 101 -7.64 1.97 -17.85
C ALA A 101 -6.68 2.48 -16.76
N LEU A 102 -5.92 1.59 -16.12
CA LEU A 102 -4.92 1.94 -15.12
C LEU A 102 -3.79 2.81 -15.68
N LEU A 103 -3.24 2.44 -16.84
CA LEU A 103 -2.09 3.13 -17.45
C LEU A 103 -2.46 4.48 -18.07
N THR A 104 -3.69 4.61 -18.58
CA THR A 104 -4.13 5.83 -19.29
C THR A 104 -4.96 6.76 -18.42
N GLY A 105 -5.48 6.29 -17.28
CA GLY A 105 -6.46 7.01 -16.47
C GLY A 105 -7.80 7.23 -17.17
N ARG A 106 -8.10 6.46 -18.22
CA ARG A 106 -9.32 6.59 -19.03
C ARG A 106 -10.17 5.33 -18.95
N MET A 107 -11.49 5.50 -19.02
CA MET A 107 -12.40 4.36 -19.12
C MET A 107 -12.10 3.51 -20.37
N PRO A 108 -12.26 2.17 -20.33
CA PRO A 108 -11.97 1.28 -21.46
C PRO A 108 -12.63 1.68 -22.79
N TYR A 109 -13.87 2.21 -22.73
CA TYR A 109 -14.56 2.76 -23.90
C TYR A 109 -13.77 3.86 -24.62
N ARG A 110 -12.95 4.61 -23.89
CA ARG A 110 -12.13 5.71 -24.41
C ARG A 110 -10.70 5.30 -24.77
N THR A 111 -10.28 4.07 -24.46
CA THR A 111 -8.95 3.54 -24.80
C THR A 111 -8.99 2.68 -26.06
N GLY A 112 -10.18 2.21 -26.48
CA GLY A 112 -10.32 1.32 -27.63
C GLY A 112 -9.94 -0.13 -27.34
N VAL A 113 -9.56 -0.44 -26.08
CA VAL A 113 -9.26 -1.79 -25.62
C VAL A 113 -10.54 -2.33 -24.96
N TYR A 114 -11.21 -3.25 -25.65
CA TYR A 114 -12.48 -3.82 -25.19
C TYR A 114 -12.33 -5.26 -24.69
N ASP A 115 -11.35 -6.00 -25.22
CA ASP A 115 -11.21 -7.43 -24.98
C ASP A 115 -9.75 -7.84 -24.74
N PHE A 116 -9.54 -9.05 -24.26
CA PHE A 116 -8.22 -9.63 -23.97
C PHE A 116 -7.63 -10.43 -25.14
N LEU A 117 -8.46 -10.93 -26.07
CA LEU A 117 -8.05 -11.60 -27.30
C LEU A 117 -8.81 -11.02 -28.49
N SER A 118 -8.16 -10.18 -29.29
CA SER A 118 -8.66 -9.84 -30.62
C SER A 118 -8.40 -11.02 -31.55
N LYS A 119 -9.46 -11.74 -31.94
CA LYS A 119 -9.41 -12.57 -33.14
C LYS A 119 -9.50 -11.71 -34.39
#